data_AF-A0A9N9P4N8-F1
#
_entry.id   AF-A0A9N9P4N8-F1
#
_cell.length_a   1.000
_cell.length_b   1.000
_cell.length_c   1.000
_cell.angle_alpha   90.00
_cell.angle_beta   90.00
_cell.angle_gamma   90.00
#
_symmetry.space_group_name_H-M   'P 1'
#
loop_
_entity.id
_entity.type
_entity.pdbx_description
1 polymer ?
#
loop_
_entity_poly.entity_id
_entity_poly.type
_entity_poly.pdbx_seq_one_letter_code
_entity_poly.pdbx_strand_id
1 'polypeptide(L)'
;EVYEVMKRGGSARIVAYTNMNAESSRSHSIFVITVSQKNLSDGSIKSGKLSLVDLAGSEKVGKTGASGQTLEEAKKINKSLSALGMVINNLTDGK
;
A
#
# COMPACT_ATOMS: atom_id res chain seq x y z
N GLU A 1 4.44 -0.63 -21.67
CA GLU A 1 4.16 0.57 -20.85
C GLU A 1 3.66 0.28 -19.43
N VAL A 2 2.38 0.00 -19.17
CA VAL A 2 1.87 -0.18 -17.78
C VAL A 2 2.61 -1.30 -17.02
N TYR A 3 2.77 -2.47 -17.64
CA TYR A 3 3.52 -3.59 -17.06
C TYR A 3 5.00 -3.28 -16.84
N GLU A 4 5.60 -2.39 -17.62
CA GLU A 4 7.01 -2.00 -17.44
C GLU A 4 7.17 -1.05 -16.26
N VAL A 5 6.22 -0.12 -16.08
CA VAL A 5 6.16 0.74 -14.89
C VAL A 5 5.96 -0.12 -13.64
N MET A 6 5.09 -1.14 -13.69
CA MET A 6 4.93 -2.11 -12.60
C MET A 6 6.23 -2.87 -12.31
N LYS A 7 6.92 -3.40 -13.33
CA LYS A 7 8.20 -4.10 -13.16
C LYS A 7 9.29 -3.20 -12.58
N ARG A 8 9.39 -1.96 -13.06
CA ARG A 8 10.34 -0.96 -12.56
C ARG A 8 10.05 -0.59 -11.11
N GLY A 9 8.77 -0.37 -10.77
CA GLY A 9 8.34 -0.11 -9.40
C GLY A 9 8.62 -1.27 -8.46
N GLY A 10 8.36 -2.50 -8.91
CA GLY A 10 8.72 -3.72 -8.16
C GLY A 10 10.22 -3.84 -7.91
N SER A 11 11.04 -3.55 -8.93
CA SER A 11 12.51 -3.61 -8.81
C SER A 11 13.09 -2.50 -7.91
N ALA A 12 12.41 -1.36 -7.81
CA ALA A 12 12.79 -0.25 -6.94
C ALA A 12 12.24 -0.37 -5.51
N ARG A 13 11.34 -1.34 -5.26
CA ARG A 13 10.82 -1.62 -3.93
C ARG A 13 11.96 -2.10 -3.05
N ILE A 14 12.23 -1.39 -1.95
CA ILE A 14 13.22 -1.83 -0.97
C ILE A 14 12.66 -3.08 -0.28
N VAL A 15 13.24 -4.23 -0.61
CA VAL A 15 12.93 -5.51 0.03
C VAL A 15 14.06 -5.83 1.00
N ALA A 16 13.84 -5.61 2.30
CA ALA A 16 14.79 -6.05 3.31
C ALA A 16 14.72 -7.58 3.44
N TYR A 17 15.65 -8.29 2.80
CA TYR A 17 15.85 -9.73 2.97
C TYR A 17 16.20 -10.03 4.44
N THR A 18 15.42 -10.89 5.10
CA THR A 18 15.93 -11.65 6.25
C THR A 18 15.52 -13.11 6.09
N ASN A 19 16.45 -14.00 6.47
CA ASN A 19 16.53 -15.42 6.14
C ASN A 19 15.40 -16.32 6.74
N MET A 20 14.18 -15.80 6.89
CA MET A 20 13.06 -16.59 7.38
C MET A 20 11.66 -16.13 6.92
N ASN A 21 11.47 -15.02 6.19
CA ASN A 21 10.12 -14.68 5.67
C ASN A 21 10.11 -13.76 4.43
N ALA A 22 9.03 -13.94 3.67
CA ALA A 22 8.80 -13.55 2.29
C ALA A 22 9.00 -12.07 1.92
N GLU A 23 9.45 -11.92 0.67
CA GLU A 23 9.72 -10.76 -0.19
C GLU A 23 8.72 -9.56 -0.12
N SER A 24 7.58 -9.69 0.54
CA SER A 24 6.48 -8.71 0.53
C SER A 24 6.04 -8.16 1.89
N SER A 25 6.51 -8.73 3.00
CA SER A 25 5.87 -8.51 4.32
C SER A 25 6.07 -7.12 4.95
N ARG A 26 7.07 -6.34 4.51
CA ARG A 26 7.53 -5.15 5.27
C ARG A 26 7.31 -3.78 4.63
N SER A 27 6.66 -3.70 3.49
CA SER A 27 6.34 -2.41 2.85
C SER A 27 4.97 -2.43 2.19
N HIS A 28 4.22 -1.33 2.31
CA HIS A 28 2.99 -1.12 1.55
C HIS A 28 3.36 -0.62 0.15
N SER A 29 2.72 -1.16 -0.88
CA SER A 29 2.86 -0.67 -2.26
C SER A 29 1.54 -0.10 -2.76
N ILE A 30 1.60 1.06 -3.41
CA ILE A 30 0.43 1.71 -4.00
C ILE A 30 0.73 1.97 -5.47
N PHE A 31 -0.05 1.36 -6.35
CA PHE A 31 -0.01 1.61 -7.79
C PHE A 31 -1.23 2.42 -8.20
N VAL A 32 -1.00 3.63 -8.71
CA VAL A 32 -2.07 4.58 -9.04
C VAL A 32 -2.22 4.68 -10.54
N ILE A 33 -3.44 4.41 -11.03
CA ILE A 33 -3.84 4.62 -12.41
C ILE A 33 -4.79 5.81 -12.45
N THR A 34 -4.40 6.86 -13.16
CA THR A 34 -5.27 8.03 -13.40
C THR A 34 -5.68 8.03 -14.86
N VAL A 35 -6.98 7.98 -15.12
CA VAL A 35 -7.56 8.04 -16.46
C VAL A 35 -8.25 9.38 -16.61
N SER A 36 -7.85 10.18 -17.59
CA SER A 36 -8.52 11.43 -17.95
C SER A 36 -9.11 11.31 -19.34
N GLN A 37 -10.38 11.67 -19.49
CA GLN A 37 -11.12 11.63 -20.73
C GLN A 37 -11.70 13.01 -21.00
N LYS A 38 -11.50 13.53 -22.21
CA LYS A 38 -12.15 14.74 -22.69
C LYS A 38 -13.24 14.37 -23.70
N ASN A 39 -14.47 14.80 -23.44
CA ASN A 39 -15.54 14.74 -24.41
C ASN A 39 -15.30 15.84 -25.46
N LEU A 40 -15.21 15.45 -26.73
CA LEU A 40 -14.93 16.38 -27.83
C LEU A 40 -16.17 17.16 -28.27
N SER A 41 -17.37 16.69 -27.94
CA SER A 41 -18.63 17.32 -28.33
C SER A 41 -18.98 18.52 -27.46
N ASP A 42 -18.75 18.42 -26.14
CA ASP A 42 -19.10 19.48 -25.17
C ASP A 42 -17.88 20.04 -24.42
N GLY A 43 -16.68 19.49 -24.68
CA GLY A 43 -15.44 19.91 -24.03
C GLY A 43 -15.27 19.44 -22.58
N SER A 44 -16.25 18.73 -22.01
CA SER A 44 -16.21 18.27 -20.62
C SER A 44 -15.06 17.28 -20.37
N ILE A 45 -14.49 17.32 -19.17
CA ILE A 45 -13.39 16.43 -18.77
C ILE A 45 -13.87 15.57 -17.61
N LYS A 46 -13.66 14.26 -17.72
CA LYS A 46 -13.85 13.29 -16.64
C LYS A 46 -12.49 12.73 -16.27
N SER A 47 -12.23 12.61 -14.98
CA SER A 47 -11.02 11.98 -14.47
C SER A 47 -11.39 10.93 -13.43
N GLY A 48 -10.82 9.73 -13.57
CA GLY A 48 -10.93 8.64 -12.62
C GLY A 48 -9.55 8.30 -12.07
N LYS A 49 -9.46 8.08 -10.76
CA LYS A 49 -8.25 7.61 -10.09
C LYS A 49 -8.52 6.26 -9.46
N LEU A 50 -7.81 5.23 -9.91
CA LEU A 50 -7.82 3.89 -9.35
C LEU A 50 -6.51 3.66 -8.60
N SER A 51 -6.60 3.40 -7.30
CA SER A 51 -5.45 3.03 -6.47
C SER A 51 -5.49 1.54 -6.19
N LEU A 52 -4.53 0.78 -6.71
CA LEU A 52 -4.30 -0.63 -6.40
C LEU A 52 -3.31 -0.69 -5.24
N VAL A 53 -3.74 -1.24 -4.10
CA VAL A 53 -2.96 -1.21 -2.85
C VAL A 53 -2.60 -2.64 -2.44
N ASP A 54 -1.30 -2.91 -2.33
CA ASP A 54 -0.72 -4.12 -1.73
C ASP A 54 -0.21 -3.77 -0.33
N LEU A 55 -0.86 -4.31 0.70
CA LEU A 55 -0.55 -3.97 2.09
C LEU A 55 0.49 -4.95 2.66
N ALA A 56 1.45 -4.41 3.42
CA ALA A 56 2.35 -5.18 4.25
C ALA A 56 1.61 -6.06 5.28
N GLY A 57 2.35 -6.96 5.91
CA GLY A 57 1.85 -7.89 6.92
C GLY A 57 1.19 -7.18 8.10
N SER A 58 0.09 -7.76 8.58
CA SER A 58 -0.70 -7.26 9.73
C SER A 58 -0.42 -8.02 11.03
N GLU A 59 0.63 -8.85 11.04
CA GLU A 59 0.97 -9.67 12.19
C GLU A 59 1.32 -8.83 13.42
N LYS A 60 0.83 -9.31 14.57
CA LYS A 60 1.11 -8.68 15.86
C LYS A 60 2.59 -8.85 16.20
N VAL A 61 3.27 -7.73 16.39
CA VAL A 61 4.67 -7.63 16.81
C VAL A 61 5.03 -8.53 18.00
N GLY A 62 4.14 -8.67 18.99
CA GLY A 62 4.38 -9.55 20.15
C GLY A 62 4.51 -11.04 19.82
N LYS A 63 4.11 -11.47 18.62
CA LYS A 63 4.22 -12.86 18.14
C LYS A 63 5.40 -13.06 17.18
N THR A 64 6.08 -12.01 16.76
CA THR A 64 7.15 -12.09 15.74
C THR A 64 8.55 -12.25 16.32
N GLY A 65 8.71 -12.03 17.64
CA GLY A 65 10.04 -12.05 18.28
C GLY A 65 10.97 -10.93 17.79
N ALA A 66 10.44 -9.91 17.08
CA ALA A 66 11.23 -8.82 16.53
C ALA A 66 11.82 -7.95 17.63
N SER A 67 13.10 -7.60 17.50
CA SER A 67 13.85 -6.73 18.42
C SER A 67 14.59 -5.63 17.67
N GLY A 68 15.04 -4.60 18.41
CA GLY A 68 15.83 -3.50 17.87
C GLY A 68 15.16 -2.79 16.67
N GLN A 69 15.88 -2.66 15.56
CA GLN A 69 15.43 -1.95 14.37
C GLN A 69 14.22 -2.62 13.68
N THR A 70 14.17 -3.96 13.67
CA THR A 70 13.05 -4.73 13.10
C THR A 70 11.75 -4.51 13.88
N LEU A 71 11.85 -4.32 15.21
CA LEU A 71 10.72 -3.98 16.06
C LEU A 71 10.13 -2.60 15.70
N GLU A 72 11.00 -1.61 15.51
CA GLU A 72 10.58 -0.26 15.11
C GLU A 72 9.97 -0.22 13.70
N GLU A 73 10.47 -1.03 12.78
CA GLU A 73 9.87 -1.23 11.46
C GLU A 73 8.47 -1.84 11.55
N ALA A 74 8.32 -2.94 12.30
CA ALA A 74 7.03 -3.61 12.49
C ALA A 74 5.98 -2.72 13.17
N LYS A 75 6.40 -1.84 14.10
CA LYS A 75 5.52 -0.83 14.69
C LYS A 75 5.00 0.18 13.66
N LYS A 76 5.86 0.65 12.75
CA LYS A 76 5.48 1.61 11.70
C LYS A 76 4.46 1.01 10.73
N ILE A 77 4.66 -0.23 10.30
CA ILE A 77 3.72 -0.98 9.45
C ILE A 77 2.35 -1.12 10.13
N ASN A 78 2.34 -1.56 11.38
CA ASN A 78 1.10 -1.73 12.12
C ASN A 78 0.39 -0.41 12.41
N LYS A 79 1.13 0.69 12.53
CA LYS A 79 0.56 2.04 12.68
C LYS A 79 -0.23 2.46 11.44
N SER A 80 0.32 2.28 10.23
CA SER A 80 -0.41 2.60 9.00
C SER A 80 -1.65 1.71 8.80
N LEU A 81 -1.55 0.41 9.11
CA LEU A 81 -2.69 -0.50 9.03
C LEU A 81 -3.79 -0.18 10.04
N SER A 82 -3.42 0.16 11.27
CA SER A 82 -4.39 0.57 12.30
C SER A 82 -5.08 1.88 11.92
N ALA A 83 -4.34 2.84 11.36
CA ALA A 83 -4.90 4.07 10.82
C ALA A 83 -5.91 3.80 9.69
N LEU A 84 -5.57 2.92 8.75
CA LEU A 84 -6.48 2.50 7.68
C LEU A 84 -7.75 1.86 8.24
N GLY A 85 -7.61 0.95 9.21
CA GLY A 85 -8.76 0.32 9.88
C GLY A 85 -9.67 1.33 10.58
N MET A 86 -9.10 2.33 11.27
CA MET A 86 -9.88 3.42 11.87
C MET A 86 -10.64 4.24 10.83
N VAL A 87 -10.01 4.59 9.71
CA VAL A 87 -10.67 5.34 8.63
C VAL A 87 -11.83 4.53 8.04
N ILE A 88 -11.63 3.24 7.75
CA ILE A 88 -12.68 2.37 7.22
C ILE A 88 -13.84 2.28 8.21
N ASN A 89 -13.55 2.00 9.48
CA ASN A 89 -14.57 1.90 10.52
C ASN A 89 -15.39 3.19 10.65
N ASN A 90 -14.71 4.35 10.66
CA ASN A 90 -15.39 5.65 10.74
C ASN A 90 -16.23 5.97 9.50
N LEU A 91 -15.89 5.44 8.31
CA LEU A 91 -16.68 5.60 7.10
C LEU A 91 -17.88 4.63 7.05
N THR A 92 -17.80 3.50 7.75
CA THR A 92 -18.87 2.48 7.78
C THR A 92 -19.80 2.64 8.98
N ASP A 93 -19.34 3.23 10.08
CA ASP A 93 -20.19 3.57 11.22
C ASP A 93 -21.09 4.75 10.80
N GLY A 94 -22.34 4.45 10.46
CA GLY A 94 -23.34 5.41 9.98
C GLY A 94 -23.88 6.39 11.04
N LYS A 95 -22.99 6.92 11.88
CA LYS A 95 -23.30 8.08 12.74
C LYS A 95 -23.21 9.38 11.95
#